data_AF-A0A1E3QPV1-F1
#
_entry.id   AF-A0A1E3QPV1-F1
#
_cell.length_a   1.000
_cell.length_b   1.000
_cell.length_c   1.000
_cell.angle_alpha   90.00
_cell.angle_beta   90.00
_cell.angle_gamma   90.00
#
_symmetry.space_group_name_H-M   'P 1'
#
loop_
_entity.id
_entity.type
_entity.pdbx_description
1 polymer ?
#
loop_
_entity_poly.entity_id
_entity_poly.type
_entity_poly.pdbx_seq_one_letter_code
_entity_poly.pdbx_strand_id
1 'polypeptide(L)'
;MADRLTQLQICLDQLVEQFSATLNYVTSEEPTPGPPVAEPQAQSPSKRGDSPAESHTAPNPSTEVLAMTLVQQEEEFTNNVNELSTDIILKTRQIITLIDSLPGIGVSPQEQLFKIQSLQTKLDLVEKERIEKIKQKNELLDWCEEVILQVAGDMAS
;
A
#
# COMPACT_ATOMS: atom_id res chain seq x y z
N MET A 1 5.37 20.48 2.30
CA MET A 1 5.40 19.11 1.74
C MET A 1 5.79 18.09 2.82
N ALA A 2 5.24 18.21 4.03
CA ALA A 2 5.46 17.30 5.16
C ALA A 2 4.64 16.00 5.06
N ASP A 3 3.72 15.96 4.10
CA ASP A 3 2.78 14.88 3.85
C ASP A 3 3.48 13.54 3.54
N ARG A 4 4.68 13.55 2.93
CA ARG A 4 5.43 12.32 2.65
C ARG A 4 5.92 11.60 3.90
N LEU A 5 6.32 12.34 4.94
CA LEU A 5 6.75 11.75 6.21
C LEU A 5 5.55 11.14 6.94
N THR A 6 4.41 11.84 6.95
CA THR A 6 3.16 11.32 7.50
C THR A 6 2.68 10.08 6.73
N GLN A 7 2.75 10.07 5.40
CA GLN A 7 2.42 8.91 4.57
C GLN A 7 3.32 7.72 4.89
N LEU A 8 4.63 7.93 5.07
CA LEU A 8 5.56 6.88 5.46
C LEU A 8 5.17 6.28 6.81
N GLN A 9 4.80 7.12 7.77
CA GLN A 9 4.37 6.69 9.09
C GLN A 9 3.10 5.84 9.03
N ILE A 10 2.09 6.28 8.28
CA ILE A 10 0.86 5.51 8.04
C ILE A 10 1.17 4.17 7.34
N CYS A 11 2.06 4.16 6.35
CA CYS A 11 2.43 2.91 5.66
C CYS A 11 3.13 1.93 6.58
N LEU A 12 3.97 2.42 7.49
CA LEU A 12 4.65 1.58 8.47
C LEU A 12 3.68 1.01 9.50
N ASP A 13 2.74 1.83 9.99
CA ASP A 13 1.71 1.38 10.93
C ASP A 13 0.82 0.29 10.31
N GLN A 14 0.39 0.49 9.06
CA GLN A 14 -0.34 -0.52 8.29
C GLN A 14 0.45 -1.81 8.09
N LEU A 15 1.76 -1.71 7.83
CA LEU A 15 2.62 -2.89 7.67
C LEU A 15 2.67 -3.71 8.96
N VAL A 16 2.83 -3.06 10.11
CA VAL A 16 2.86 -3.72 11.42
C VAL A 16 1.53 -4.40 11.73
N GLU A 17 0.41 -3.74 11.41
CA GLU A 17 -0.92 -4.32 11.55
C GLU A 17 -1.10 -5.56 10.65
N GLN A 18 -0.67 -5.49 9.39
CA GLN A 18 -0.69 -6.63 8.47
C GLN A 18 0.19 -7.78 8.95
N PHE A 19 1.38 -7.52 9.50
CA PHE A 19 2.22 -8.56 10.10
C PHE A 19 1.52 -9.28 11.26
N SER A 20 0.91 -8.53 12.17
CA SER A 20 0.17 -9.11 13.30
C SER A 20 -1.02 -9.95 12.82
N ALA A 21 -1.81 -9.43 11.87
CA ALA A 21 -2.93 -10.15 11.29
C ALA A 21 -2.48 -11.45 10.58
N THR A 22 -1.38 -11.40 9.83
CA THR A 22 -0.78 -12.56 9.15
C THR A 22 -0.34 -13.64 10.13
N LEU A 23 0.40 -13.25 11.17
CA LEU A 23 0.89 -14.20 12.18
C LEU A 23 -0.28 -14.83 12.94
N ASN A 24 -1.30 -14.05 13.29
CA ASN A 24 -2.49 -14.56 13.95
C ASN A 24 -3.28 -15.50 13.04
N TYR A 25 -3.39 -15.19 11.74
CA TYR A 25 -4.03 -16.05 10.75
C TYR A 25 -3.31 -17.40 10.62
N VAL A 26 -1.99 -17.38 10.42
CA VAL A 26 -1.17 -18.60 10.34
C VAL A 26 -1.23 -19.43 11.62
N THR A 27 -1.28 -18.78 12.79
CA THR A 27 -1.35 -19.48 14.09
C THR A 27 -2.75 -20.05 14.37
N SER A 28 -3.81 -19.42 13.88
CA SER A 28 -5.19 -19.84 14.17
C SER A 28 -5.70 -20.93 13.22
N GLU A 29 -5.18 -20.97 12.00
CA GLU A 29 -5.61 -21.86 10.92
C GLU A 29 -4.64 -23.03 10.68
N GLU A 30 -3.69 -23.28 11.59
CA GLU A 30 -2.79 -24.43 11.47
C GLU A 30 -3.65 -25.70 11.36
N PRO A 31 -3.59 -26.43 10.22
CA PRO A 31 -4.45 -27.57 10.01
C PRO A 31 -4.09 -28.61 11.06
N THR A 32 -5.07 -29.04 11.85
CA THR A 32 -4.87 -30.16 12.77
C THR A 32 -4.31 -31.34 11.96
N PRO A 33 -3.15 -31.92 12.34
CA PRO A 33 -2.63 -33.07 11.62
C PRO A 33 -3.70 -34.17 11.74
N GLY A 34 -4.21 -34.59 10.58
CA GLY A 34 -5.30 -35.58 10.51
C GLY A 34 -4.99 -36.82 11.34
N PRO A 35 -6.03 -37.54 11.81
CA PRO A 35 -5.84 -38.70 12.69
C PRO A 35 -4.87 -39.70 12.04
N PRO A 36 -4.00 -40.36 12.83
CA PRO A 36 -3.04 -41.31 12.28
C PRO A 36 -3.81 -42.38 11.52
N VAL A 37 -3.64 -42.40 10.20
CA VAL A 37 -4.11 -43.49 9.37
C VAL A 37 -3.43 -44.74 9.90
N ALA A 38 -4.19 -45.59 10.59
CA ALA A 38 -3.72 -46.85 11.10
C ALA A 38 -3.14 -47.64 9.91
N GLU A 39 -1.82 -47.85 9.92
CA GLU A 39 -1.14 -48.72 8.98
C GLU A 39 -1.82 -50.09 8.96
N PRO A 40 -2.11 -50.69 7.79
CA PRO A 40 -2.57 -52.05 7.74
C PRO A 40 -1.41 -52.95 8.14
N GLN A 41 -1.41 -53.41 9.40
CA GLN A 41 -0.46 -54.41 9.87
C GLN A 41 -0.55 -55.67 9.00
N ALA A 42 0.57 -55.98 8.35
CA ALA A 42 0.75 -57.18 7.56
C ALA A 42 0.62 -58.45 8.42
N GLN A 43 -0.23 -59.34 7.91
CA GLN A 43 -0.54 -60.74 8.22
C GLN A 43 0.44 -61.56 9.09
N SER A 44 -0.14 -62.44 9.90
CA SER A 44 0.36 -63.81 10.13
C SER A 44 -0.81 -64.80 10.34
N PRO A 45 -0.70 -66.08 9.92
CA PRO A 45 -1.85 -66.93 9.65
C PRO A 45 -2.14 -67.95 10.77
N SER A 46 -3.42 -68.16 11.13
CA SER A 46 -3.82 -69.43 11.76
C SER A 46 -5.32 -69.76 11.64
N LYS A 47 -5.59 -70.70 10.74
CA LYS A 47 -6.60 -71.79 10.71
C LYS A 47 -7.95 -71.64 11.45
N ARG A 48 -8.99 -71.94 10.64
CA ARG A 48 -10.09 -72.92 10.82
C ARG A 48 -11.49 -72.32 11.04
N GLY A 49 -12.40 -72.58 10.10
CA GLY A 49 -13.85 -72.40 10.30
C GLY A 49 -14.60 -72.16 9.00
N ASP A 50 -15.45 -73.11 8.62
CA ASP A 50 -16.25 -73.22 7.41
C ASP A 50 -17.60 -72.50 7.54
N SER A 51 -17.99 -71.64 6.58
CA SER A 51 -19.34 -71.49 6.00
C SER A 51 -19.54 -70.18 5.20
N PRO A 52 -20.40 -70.15 4.17
CA PRO A 52 -20.45 -69.11 3.16
C PRO A 52 -21.58 -68.09 3.40
N ALA A 53 -21.28 -66.80 3.28
CA ALA A 53 -22.30 -65.77 3.11
C ALA A 53 -21.73 -64.61 2.27
N GLU A 54 -22.17 -64.55 1.02
CA GLU A 54 -22.02 -63.39 0.14
C GLU A 54 -22.63 -62.14 0.82
N SER A 55 -21.89 -61.03 0.85
CA SER A 55 -22.50 -59.70 0.95
C SER A 55 -21.55 -58.62 0.42
N HIS A 56 -21.90 -58.15 -0.77
CA HIS A 56 -21.72 -56.80 -1.33
C HIS A 56 -20.75 -55.85 -0.60
N THR A 57 -19.58 -55.67 -1.20
CA THR A 57 -18.73 -54.49 -0.99
C THR A 57 -19.36 -53.31 -1.74
N ALA A 58 -20.08 -52.44 -1.04
CA ALA A 58 -20.41 -51.11 -1.53
C ALA A 58 -19.31 -50.13 -1.08
N PRO A 59 -18.75 -49.29 -1.97
CA PRO A 59 -17.86 -48.21 -1.54
C PRO A 59 -18.70 -47.14 -0.84
N ASN A 60 -18.29 -46.77 0.37
CA ASN A 60 -18.98 -45.76 1.18
C ASN A 60 -18.55 -44.36 0.68
N PRO A 61 -19.44 -43.55 0.09
CA PRO A 61 -19.06 -42.28 -0.56
C PRO A 61 -18.60 -41.19 0.42
N SER A 62 -18.78 -41.36 1.73
CA SER A 62 -18.54 -40.32 2.73
C SER A 62 -17.07 -40.01 3.01
N THR A 63 -16.14 -40.93 2.75
CA THR A 63 -14.71 -40.74 3.04
C THR A 63 -14.00 -39.92 1.96
N GLU A 64 -14.40 -40.06 0.69
CA GLU A 64 -13.83 -39.30 -0.42
C GLU A 64 -14.23 -37.82 -0.37
N VAL A 65 -15.46 -37.51 0.07
CA VAL A 65 -15.92 -36.10 0.21
C VAL A 65 -15.14 -35.37 1.31
N LEU A 66 -14.89 -36.02 2.45
CA LEU A 66 -14.10 -35.43 3.54
C LEU A 66 -12.64 -35.19 3.13
N ALA A 67 -12.02 -36.12 2.41
CA ALA A 67 -10.66 -35.96 1.92
C ALA A 67 -10.54 -34.81 0.90
N MET A 68 -11.53 -34.66 0.02
CA MET A 68 -11.56 -33.57 -0.97
C MET A 68 -11.73 -32.20 -0.30
N THR A 69 -12.56 -32.10 0.74
CA THR A 69 -12.76 -30.86 1.52
C THR A 69 -11.51 -30.44 2.31
N LEU A 70 -10.78 -31.39 2.89
CA LEU A 70 -9.54 -31.09 3.62
C LEU A 70 -8.42 -30.58 2.68
N VAL A 71 -8.30 -31.17 1.50
CA VAL A 71 -7.34 -30.71 0.47
C VAL A 71 -7.71 -29.31 -0.01
N GLN A 72 -8.99 -29.02 -0.24
CA GLN A 72 -9.45 -27.68 -0.60
C GLN A 72 -9.13 -26.65 0.49
N GLN A 73 -9.30 -27.02 1.76
CA GLN A 73 -9.00 -26.12 2.89
C GLN A 73 -7.50 -25.82 3.02
N GLU A 74 -6.63 -26.80 2.78
CA GLU A 74 -5.17 -26.60 2.80
C GLU A 74 -4.68 -25.76 1.59
N GLU A 75 -5.31 -25.95 0.43
CA GLU A 75 -5.05 -25.14 -0.78
C GLU A 75 -5.52 -23.69 -0.58
N GLU A 76 -6.70 -23.47 -0.01
CA GLU A 76 -7.21 -22.14 0.36
C GLU A 76 -6.31 -21.43 1.37
N PHE A 77 -5.88 -22.12 2.42
CA PHE A 77 -4.93 -21.59 3.41
C PHE A 77 -3.61 -21.15 2.75
N THR A 78 -3.04 -22.02 1.92
CA THR A 78 -1.77 -21.74 1.22
C THR A 78 -1.92 -20.55 0.26
N ASN A 79 -3.06 -20.44 -0.44
CA ASN A 79 -3.36 -19.32 -1.32
C ASN A 79 -3.47 -18.00 -0.55
N ASN A 80 -4.16 -17.99 0.58
CA ASN A 80 -4.30 -16.80 1.43
C ASN A 80 -2.95 -16.34 2.00
N VAL A 81 -2.10 -17.27 2.44
CA VAL A 81 -0.74 -16.97 2.93
C VAL A 81 0.12 -16.36 1.82
N ASN A 82 0.00 -16.87 0.58
CA ASN A 82 0.73 -16.34 -0.57
C ASN A 82 0.26 -14.94 -0.98
N GLU A 83 -1.05 -14.67 -0.97
CA GLU A 83 -1.61 -13.34 -1.23
C GLU A 83 -1.10 -12.33 -0.20
N LEU A 84 -1.23 -12.67 1.08
CA LEU A 84 -0.83 -11.80 2.18
C LEU A 84 0.69 -11.53 2.19
N SER A 85 1.50 -12.54 1.86
CA SER A 85 2.94 -12.37 1.66
C SER A 85 3.26 -11.45 0.48
N THR A 86 2.51 -11.55 -0.61
CA THR A 86 2.67 -10.68 -1.78
C THR A 86 2.36 -9.23 -1.42
N ASP A 87 1.30 -8.99 -0.67
CA ASP A 87 0.91 -7.65 -0.21
C ASP A 87 1.97 -7.02 0.70
N ILE A 88 2.52 -7.78 1.65
CA ILE A 88 3.62 -7.32 2.52
C ILE A 88 4.85 -6.93 1.70
N ILE A 89 5.20 -7.72 0.66
CA ILE A 89 6.32 -7.42 -0.23
C ILE A 89 6.07 -6.12 -1.00
N LEU A 90 4.87 -5.96 -1.57
CA LEU A 90 4.50 -4.76 -2.33
C LEU A 90 4.50 -3.52 -1.44
N LYS A 91 3.94 -3.61 -0.22
CA LYS A 91 3.97 -2.53 0.77
C LYS A 91 5.39 -2.16 1.17
N THR A 92 6.27 -3.14 1.36
CA THR A 92 7.69 -2.89 1.66
C THR A 92 8.39 -2.13 0.54
N ARG A 93 8.14 -2.49 -0.73
CA ARG A 93 8.67 -1.74 -1.89
C ARG A 93 8.11 -0.32 -1.98
N GLN A 94 6.83 -0.14 -1.67
CA GLN A 94 6.19 1.17 -1.63
C GLN A 94 6.83 2.05 -0.55
N ILE A 95 7.12 1.50 0.62
CA ILE A 95 7.83 2.18 1.72
C ILE A 95 9.23 2.63 1.28
N ILE A 96 10.01 1.75 0.65
CA ILE A 96 11.34 2.09 0.13
C ILE A 96 11.26 3.24 -0.88
N THR A 97 10.32 3.16 -1.83
CA THR A 97 10.11 4.23 -2.82
C THR A 97 9.72 5.55 -2.15
N LEU A 98 8.90 5.51 -1.09
CA LEU A 98 8.53 6.69 -0.31
C LEU A 98 9.75 7.30 0.38
N ILE A 99 10.61 6.48 0.99
CA ILE A 99 11.87 6.90 1.62
C ILE A 99 12.77 7.60 0.60
N ASP A 100 12.99 6.98 -0.56
CA ASP A 100 13.82 7.54 -1.63
C ASP A 100 13.27 8.88 -2.17
N SER A 101 11.95 9.06 -2.08
CA SER A 101 11.26 10.29 -2.50
C SER A 101 11.18 11.38 -1.43
N LEU A 102 11.73 11.16 -0.22
CA LEU A 102 11.64 12.12 0.87
C LEU A 102 12.36 13.43 0.51
N PRO A 103 11.68 14.59 0.61
CA PRO A 103 12.28 15.87 0.27
C PRO A 103 13.41 16.21 1.25
N GLY A 104 14.59 16.51 0.70
CA GLY A 104 15.77 16.84 1.50
C GLY A 104 16.53 15.65 2.05
N ILE A 105 16.19 14.41 1.64
CA ILE A 105 17.02 13.24 1.94
C ILE A 105 18.42 13.41 1.34
N GLY A 106 19.45 13.14 2.14
CA GLY A 106 20.85 13.29 1.73
C GLY A 106 21.38 14.72 1.69
N VAL A 107 20.57 15.75 1.98
CA VAL A 107 21.00 17.15 2.02
C VAL A 107 21.39 17.53 3.44
N SER A 108 22.55 18.16 3.62
CA SER A 108 22.97 18.64 4.94
C SER A 108 22.07 19.77 5.45
N PRO A 109 21.84 19.89 6.78
CA PRO A 109 21.08 21.00 7.34
C PRO A 109 21.65 22.39 6.95
N GLN A 110 22.96 22.49 6.82
CA GLN A 110 23.65 23.73 6.43
C GLN A 110 23.30 24.12 5.00
N GLU A 111 23.30 23.17 4.07
CA GLU A 111 22.91 23.40 2.68
C GLU A 111 21.42 23.77 2.56
N GLN A 112 20.56 23.13 3.36
CA GLN A 112 19.15 23.50 3.43
C GLN A 112 18.96 24.94 3.92
N LEU A 113 19.66 25.34 4.99
CA LEU A 113 19.61 26.72 5.50
C LEU A 113 20.14 27.73 4.48
N PHE A 114 21.24 27.43 3.81
CA PHE A 114 21.77 28.27 2.73
C PHE A 114 20.75 28.43 1.60
N LYS A 115 20.07 27.33 1.22
CA LYS A 115 19.01 27.37 0.21
C LYS A 115 17.85 28.27 0.66
N ILE A 116 17.44 28.18 1.91
CA ILE A 116 16.39 29.04 2.49
C ILE A 116 16.80 30.51 2.41
N GLN A 117 18.01 30.85 2.84
CA GLN A 117 18.51 32.23 2.78
C GLN A 117 18.56 32.75 1.34
N SER A 118 19.07 31.95 0.40
CA SER A 118 19.12 32.32 -1.02
C SER A 118 17.73 32.55 -1.61
N LEU A 119 16.76 31.69 -1.28
CA LEU A 119 15.37 31.86 -1.71
C LEU A 119 14.73 33.09 -1.08
N GLN A 120 15.01 33.39 0.18
CA GLN A 120 14.52 34.59 0.85
C GLN A 120 15.06 35.87 0.19
N THR A 121 16.35 35.92 -0.14
CA THR A 121 16.93 37.05 -0.88
C THR A 121 16.30 37.20 -2.27
N LYS A 122 16.11 36.09 -2.99
CA LYS A 122 15.44 36.12 -4.31
C LYS A 122 14.00 36.61 -4.19
N LEU A 123 13.28 36.19 -3.16
CA LEU A 123 11.90 36.61 -2.92
C LEU A 123 11.80 38.13 -2.70
N ASP A 124 12.71 38.70 -1.90
CA ASP A 124 12.77 40.16 -1.66
C ASP A 124 13.05 40.94 -2.95
N LEU A 125 13.99 40.44 -3.79
CA LEU A 125 14.28 41.06 -5.09
C LEU A 125 13.08 41.02 -6.04
N VAL A 126 12.43 39.86 -6.15
CA VAL A 126 11.24 39.69 -7.00
C VAL A 126 10.08 40.56 -6.52
N GLU A 127 9.90 40.71 -5.20
CA GLU A 127 8.85 41.57 -4.65
C GLU A 127 9.13 43.05 -4.94
N LYS A 128 10.38 43.50 -4.85
CA LYS A 128 10.77 44.87 -5.25
C LYS A 128 10.49 45.14 -6.71
N GLU A 129 10.84 44.19 -7.59
CA GLU A 129 10.53 44.29 -9.01
C GLU A 129 9.03 44.34 -9.26
N ARG A 130 8.25 43.49 -8.57
CA ARG A 130 6.78 43.49 -8.64
C ARG A 130 6.20 44.85 -8.25
N ILE A 131 6.68 45.45 -7.15
CA ILE A 131 6.23 46.78 -6.70
C ILE A 131 6.52 47.84 -7.77
N GLU A 132 7.72 47.85 -8.34
CA GLU A 132 8.11 48.81 -9.37
C GLU A 132 7.28 48.65 -10.65
N LYS A 133 7.01 47.41 -11.07
CA LYS A 133 6.14 47.13 -12.23
C LYS A 133 4.70 47.56 -11.98
N ILE A 134 4.18 47.39 -10.77
CA ILE A 134 2.84 47.87 -10.40
C ILE A 134 2.81 49.39 -10.44
N LYS A 135 3.85 50.07 -9.95
CA LYS A 135 3.96 51.53 -10.00
C LYS A 135 3.92 52.04 -11.44
N GLN A 136 4.76 51.51 -12.32
CA GLN A 136 4.78 51.86 -13.75
C GLN A 136 3.41 51.59 -14.40
N LYS A 137 2.79 50.45 -14.11
CA LYS A 137 1.45 50.12 -14.62
C LYS A 137 0.42 51.17 -14.19
N ASN A 138 0.45 51.64 -12.95
CA ASN A 138 -0.48 52.65 -12.46
C ASN A 138 -0.22 54.01 -13.10
N GLU A 139 1.04 54.44 -13.23
CA GLU A 139 1.39 55.70 -13.93
C GLU A 139 0.91 55.69 -15.39
N LEU A 140 1.07 54.58 -16.10
CA LEU A 140 0.56 54.42 -17.47
C LEU A 140 -0.98 54.43 -17.51
N LEU A 141 -1.64 53.86 -16.50
CA LEU A 141 -3.10 53.85 -16.40
C LEU A 141 -3.64 55.26 -16.22
N ASP A 142 -3.05 56.04 -15.32
CA ASP A 142 -3.43 57.43 -15.04
C ASP A 142 -3.25 58.29 -16.31
N TRP A 143 -2.15 58.10 -17.03
CA TRP A 143 -1.91 58.80 -18.30
C TRP A 143 -2.95 58.44 -19.38
N CYS A 144 -3.28 57.15 -19.52
CA CYS A 144 -4.33 56.71 -20.44
C CYS A 144 -5.69 57.31 -20.05
N GLU A 145 -6.02 57.39 -18.76
CA GLU A 145 -7.25 57.99 -18.27
C GLU A 145 -7.33 59.48 -18.60
N GLU A 146 -6.23 60.22 -18.42
CA GLU A 146 -6.14 61.66 -18.79
C GLU A 146 -6.39 61.88 -20.28
N VAL A 147 -5.76 61.09 -21.16
CA VAL A 147 -5.94 61.18 -22.62
C VAL A 147 -7.39 60.85 -23.00
N ILE A 148 -8.00 59.83 -22.39
CA ILE A 148 -9.39 59.46 -22.65
C ILE A 148 -10.33 60.60 -22.23
N LEU A 149 -10.12 61.21 -21.05
CA LEU A 149 -10.91 62.34 -20.58
C LEU A 149 -10.76 63.56 -21.48
N GLN A 150 -9.56 63.86 -21.97
CA GLN A 150 -9.33 64.96 -22.90
C GLN A 150 -10.09 64.75 -24.22
N VAL A 151 -9.99 63.57 -24.83
CA VAL A 151 -10.71 63.25 -26.08
C VAL A 151 -12.22 63.29 -25.87
N ALA A 152 -12.73 62.77 -24.75
CA ALA A 152 -14.15 62.84 -24.42
C ALA A 152 -14.63 64.29 -24.21
N GLY A 153 -13.79 65.15 -23.62
CA GLY A 153 -14.05 66.57 -23.46
C GLY A 153 -14.09 67.32 -24.80
N ASP A 154 -13.13 67.05 -25.69
CA ASP A 154 -13.06 67.64 -27.03
C ASP A 154 -14.25 67.21 -27.91
N MET A 155 -14.80 66.01 -27.71
CA MET A 155 -16.01 65.54 -28.41
C MET A 155 -17.32 66.15 -27.87
N ALA A 156 -17.31 66.69 -26.64
CA ALA A 156 -18.49 67.25 -25.99
C ALA A 156 -18.61 68.78 -26.13
N SER A 157 -17.54 69.46 -26.58
CA SER A 157 -17.52 70.89 -26.93
C SER A 157 -17.86 71.13 -28.40
#